data_AF-A0AAF0DBQ9-F1
#
_entry.id   AF-A0AAF0DBQ9-F1
#
_cell.length_a   1.000
_cell.length_b   1.000
_cell.length_c   1.000
_cell.angle_alpha   90.00
_cell.angle_beta   90.00
_cell.angle_gamma   90.00
#
_symmetry.space_group_name_H-M   'P 1'
#
loop_
_entity.id
_entity.type
_entity.pdbx_description
1 polymer ?
#
loop_
_entity_poly.entity_id
_entity_poly.type
_entity_poly.pdbx_seq_one_letter_code
_entity_poly.pdbx_strand_id
1 'polypeptide(L)'
;MAMFKHDVLKEKTFIRNRMLSLFLAMSQLPPSPPPEPRADSQEPVPLTAATRTTPIHELLPNIRVPSEPLPPHRYHPVTCAPLDVVELRSELQQLRKECTTPVAALKMQKEVAKEAKRRIEEAEAKMDSIQKQMKRKMEERDMERKVFSKIKKEKEGKM
;
A
#
# COMPACT_ATOMS: atom_id res chain seq x y z
N MET A 1 3.50 -28.56 -46.53
CA MET A 1 2.34 -28.03 -45.77
C MET A 1 2.03 -28.80 -44.47
N ALA A 2 3.01 -29.53 -43.89
CA ALA A 2 2.81 -30.34 -42.67
C ALA A 2 3.39 -29.70 -41.39
N MET A 3 4.36 -28.77 -41.50
CA MET A 3 5.02 -28.18 -40.32
C MET A 3 4.15 -27.18 -39.55
N PHE A 4 3.27 -26.44 -40.24
CA PHE A 4 2.40 -25.44 -39.61
C PHE A 4 1.36 -26.04 -38.64
N LYS A 5 0.95 -27.30 -38.86
CA LYS A 5 -0.04 -27.96 -37.99
C LYS A 5 0.57 -28.43 -36.67
N HIS A 6 1.88 -28.70 -36.65
CA HIS A 6 2.57 -29.24 -35.48
C HIS A 6 2.84 -28.15 -34.42
N ASP A 7 3.17 -26.93 -34.85
CA ASP A 7 3.39 -25.80 -33.93
C ASP A 7 2.08 -25.32 -33.28
N VAL A 8 0.98 -25.32 -34.03
CA VAL A 8 -0.34 -24.98 -33.48
C VAL A 8 -0.81 -26.01 -32.44
N LEU A 9 -0.46 -27.30 -32.60
CA LEU A 9 -0.78 -28.33 -31.62
C LEU A 9 0.05 -28.19 -30.34
N LYS A 10 1.34 -27.84 -30.45
CA LYS A 10 2.20 -27.57 -29.29
C LYS A 10 1.71 -26.38 -28.49
N GLU A 11 1.32 -25.30 -29.16
CA GLU A 11 0.84 -24.08 -28.52
C GLU A 11 -0.51 -24.30 -27.80
N LYS A 12 -1.44 -25.03 -28.43
CA LYS A 12 -2.69 -25.45 -27.78
C LYS A 12 -2.46 -26.31 -26.54
N THR A 13 -1.48 -27.21 -26.59
CA THR A 13 -1.14 -28.09 -25.46
C THR A 13 -0.47 -27.30 -24.33
N PHE A 14 0.39 -26.34 -24.66
CA PHE A 14 1.03 -25.44 -23.70
C PHE A 14 0.02 -24.57 -22.96
N ILE A 15 -0.93 -23.98 -23.68
CA ILE A 15 -2.00 -23.17 -23.09
C ILE A 15 -2.90 -24.03 -22.20
N ARG A 16 -3.25 -25.25 -22.63
CA ARG A 16 -4.06 -26.18 -21.83
C ARG A 16 -3.38 -26.57 -20.52
N ASN A 17 -2.09 -26.91 -20.58
CA ASN A 17 -1.33 -27.31 -19.39
C ASN A 17 -1.11 -26.14 -18.43
N ARG A 18 -0.93 -24.91 -18.94
CA ARG A 18 -0.84 -23.69 -18.13
C ARG A 18 -2.17 -23.36 -17.43
N MET A 19 -3.30 -23.52 -18.12
CA MET A 19 -4.62 -23.36 -17.50
C MET A 19 -4.90 -24.41 -16.43
N LEU A 20 -4.54 -25.68 -16.68
CA LEU A 20 -4.66 -26.74 -15.67
C LEU A 20 -3.79 -26.45 -14.44
N SER A 21 -2.56 -25.99 -14.62
CA SER A 21 -1.67 -25.60 -13.53
C SER A 21 -2.23 -24.42 -12.71
N LEU A 22 -2.78 -23.40 -13.37
CA LEU A 22 -3.43 -22.28 -12.68
C LEU A 22 -4.69 -22.73 -11.93
N PHE A 23 -5.48 -23.64 -12.50
CA PHE A 23 -6.66 -24.20 -11.85
C PHE A 23 -6.28 -25.03 -10.61
N LEU A 24 -5.23 -25.84 -10.69
CA LEU A 24 -4.67 -26.59 -9.55
C LEU A 24 -4.08 -25.65 -8.49
N ALA A 25 -3.44 -24.55 -8.88
CA ALA A 25 -2.93 -23.54 -7.96
C ALA A 25 -4.05 -22.74 -7.26
N MET A 26 -5.22 -22.59 -7.90
CA MET A 26 -6.40 -21.93 -7.34
C MET A 26 -7.30 -22.89 -6.52
N SER A 27 -7.14 -24.21 -6.71
CA SER A 27 -7.86 -25.24 -5.94
C SER A 27 -7.20 -25.54 -4.59
N GLN A 28 -5.96 -25.09 -4.39
CA GLN A 28 -5.37 -25.04 -3.07
C GLN A 28 -5.98 -23.86 -2.34
N LEU A 29 -7.00 -24.16 -1.53
CA LEU A 29 -7.53 -23.21 -0.55
C LEU A 29 -6.31 -22.72 0.26
N PRO A 30 -6.11 -21.39 0.40
CA PRO A 30 -5.05 -20.91 1.28
C PRO A 30 -5.23 -21.56 2.65
N PRO A 31 -4.14 -21.96 3.34
CA PRO A 31 -4.26 -22.49 4.70
C PRO A 31 -5.09 -21.49 5.51
N SER A 32 -6.13 -22.01 6.19
CA SER A 32 -6.97 -21.19 7.06
C SER A 32 -6.07 -20.40 8.00
N PRO A 33 -6.36 -19.10 8.24
CA PRO A 33 -5.60 -18.35 9.23
C PRO A 33 -5.58 -19.13 10.55
N PRO A 34 -4.46 -19.11 11.29
CA PRO A 34 -4.40 -19.73 12.60
C PRO A 34 -5.55 -19.20 13.47
N PRO A 35 -6.11 -20.03 14.38
CA PRO A 35 -7.17 -19.60 15.28
C PRO A 35 -6.74 -18.31 15.99
N GLU A 36 -7.60 -17.28 15.97
CA GLU A 36 -7.35 -16.07 16.74
C GLU A 36 -7.12 -16.46 18.20
N PRO A 37 -6.04 -15.98 18.84
CA PRO A 37 -5.84 -16.22 20.26
C PRO A 37 -7.07 -15.68 20.99
N ARG A 38 -7.69 -16.54 21.80
CA ARG A 38 -8.83 -16.16 22.64
C ARG A 38 -8.41 -14.92 23.43
N ALA A 39 -9.11 -13.82 23.23
CA ALA A 39 -8.94 -12.61 24.01
C ALA A 39 -9.44 -12.89 25.43
N ASP A 40 -8.64 -13.59 26.23
CA ASP A 40 -8.72 -13.45 27.68
C ASP A 40 -8.63 -11.95 27.95
N SER A 41 -9.49 -11.41 28.83
CA SER A 41 -9.50 -9.99 29.18
C SER A 41 -8.13 -9.56 29.71
N GLN A 42 -7.24 -9.19 28.79
CA GLN A 42 -5.94 -8.64 29.10
C GLN A 42 -6.20 -7.22 29.55
N GLU A 43 -5.93 -6.96 30.84
CA GLU A 43 -5.76 -5.60 31.30
C GLU A 43 -4.83 -4.84 30.35
N PRO A 44 -5.09 -3.55 30.08
CA PRO A 44 -4.29 -2.78 29.17
C PRO A 44 -2.82 -2.83 29.61
N VAL A 45 -2.01 -3.54 28.83
CA VAL A 45 -0.58 -3.70 29.11
C VAL A 45 0.06 -2.31 29.14
N PRO A 46 0.65 -1.88 30.28
CA PRO A 46 1.22 -0.55 30.41
C PRO A 46 2.24 -0.26 29.31
N LEU A 47 2.33 0.99 28.88
CA LEU A 47 3.31 1.42 27.86
C LEU A 47 4.76 1.16 28.29
N THR A 48 4.99 1.02 29.60
CA THR A 48 6.28 0.70 30.22
C THR A 48 6.57 -0.80 30.30
N ALA A 49 5.64 -1.68 29.91
CA ALA A 49 5.83 -3.11 29.98
C ALA A 49 6.93 -3.58 29.00
N ALA A 50 7.75 -4.53 29.45
CA ALA A 50 8.85 -5.10 28.66
C ALA A 50 8.36 -5.61 27.29
N THR A 51 7.17 -6.22 27.24
CA THR A 51 6.55 -6.74 26.01
C THR A 51 6.25 -5.68 24.95
N ARG A 52 6.07 -4.39 25.32
CA ARG A 52 5.86 -3.28 24.38
C ARG A 52 7.16 -2.55 24.02
N THR A 53 8.24 -2.79 24.76
CA THR A 53 9.52 -2.08 24.62
C THR A 53 10.62 -2.95 24.02
N THR A 54 10.42 -4.27 23.95
CA THR A 54 11.28 -5.19 23.19
C THR A 54 10.94 -5.13 21.70
N PRO A 55 11.92 -4.88 20.81
CA PRO A 55 11.72 -4.97 19.37
C PRO A 55 11.20 -6.35 18.97
N ILE A 56 10.26 -6.38 18.03
CA ILE A 56 9.67 -7.64 17.51
C ILE A 56 10.73 -8.47 16.75
N HIS A 57 11.80 -7.81 16.28
CA HIS A 57 12.89 -8.45 15.55
C HIS A 57 14.21 -7.74 15.84
N GLU A 58 15.32 -8.49 15.92
CA GLU A 58 16.65 -7.97 16.27
C GLU A 58 17.19 -6.91 15.29
N LEU A 59 16.79 -7.01 14.02
CA LEU A 59 17.15 -6.04 12.98
C LEU A 59 16.30 -4.76 12.98
N LEU A 60 15.21 -4.71 13.76
CA LEU A 60 14.41 -3.50 13.85
C LEU A 60 15.10 -2.49 14.77
N PRO A 61 15.24 -1.23 14.34
CA PRO A 61 15.81 -0.20 15.18
C PRO A 61 14.97 -0.04 16.45
N ASN A 62 15.64 0.03 17.60
CA ASN A 62 15.01 0.32 18.87
C ASN A 62 14.61 1.80 18.91
N ILE A 63 13.42 2.12 18.41
CA ILE A 63 12.87 3.48 18.45
C ILE A 63 12.32 3.72 19.86
N ARG A 64 13.18 4.23 20.74
CA ARG A 64 12.75 4.69 22.06
C ARG A 64 12.05 6.02 21.89
N VAL A 65 10.73 6.05 22.04
CA VAL A 65 10.02 7.31 22.28
C VAL A 65 10.42 7.77 23.68
N PRO A 66 11.09 8.92 23.83
CA PRO A 66 11.48 9.43 25.13
C PRO A 66 10.26 9.59 26.06
N SER A 67 10.46 9.20 27.32
CA SER A 67 9.42 9.11 28.35
C SER A 67 8.89 10.49 28.78
N GLU A 68 9.70 11.53 28.55
CA GLU A 68 9.36 12.92 28.85
C GLU A 68 9.02 13.66 27.55
N PRO A 69 8.13 14.68 27.61
CA PRO A 69 7.83 15.52 26.47
C PRO A 69 9.13 16.15 25.94
N LEU A 70 9.55 15.73 24.74
CA LEU A 70 10.72 16.33 24.12
C LEU A 70 10.46 17.79 23.80
N PRO A 71 11.47 18.67 23.97
CA PRO A 71 11.40 20.01 23.44
C PRO A 71 11.20 19.94 21.91
N PRO A 72 10.08 20.44 21.36
CA PRO A 72 9.76 20.24 19.94
C PRO A 72 10.80 20.83 18.98
N HIS A 73 11.54 21.84 19.44
CA HIS A 73 12.55 22.56 18.67
C HIS A 73 13.91 21.84 18.60
N ARG A 74 14.06 20.67 19.23
CA ARG A 74 15.32 19.90 19.24
C ARG A 74 15.21 18.57 18.50
N TYR A 75 14.02 18.19 18.06
CA TYR A 75 13.77 16.87 17.49
C TYR A 75 12.90 16.97 16.24
N HIS A 76 13.12 16.05 15.30
CA HIS A 76 12.35 15.97 14.07
C HIS A 76 10.92 15.48 14.36
N PRO A 77 9.86 16.17 13.90
CA PRO A 77 8.47 15.90 14.33
C PRO A 77 7.92 14.56 13.86
N VAL A 78 8.48 13.97 12.80
CA VAL A 78 8.04 12.68 12.25
C VAL A 78 8.86 11.50 12.77
N THR A 79 10.15 11.72 13.03
CA THR A 79 11.11 10.63 13.31
C THR A 79 11.59 10.63 14.74
N CYS A 80 11.30 11.68 15.52
CA CYS A 80 11.78 11.90 16.88
C CYS A 80 13.31 11.82 17.03
N ALA A 81 14.05 11.95 15.92
CA ALA A 81 15.51 12.01 15.93
C ALA A 81 15.98 13.40 16.39
N PRO A 82 17.08 13.51 17.17
CA PRO A 82 17.69 14.80 17.47
C PRO A 82 18.02 15.55 16.17
N LEU A 83 17.71 16.83 16.12
CA LEU A 83 18.05 17.68 14.97
C LEU A 83 19.57 17.85 14.90
N ASP A 84 20.15 17.62 13.72
CA ASP A 84 21.56 17.94 13.47
C ASP A 84 21.71 19.45 13.28
N VAL A 85 22.41 20.08 14.21
CA VAL A 85 22.66 21.52 14.21
C VAL A 85 23.55 21.94 13.04
N VAL A 86 24.42 21.06 12.54
CA VAL A 86 25.32 21.33 11.42
C VAL A 86 24.53 21.35 10.11
N GLU A 87 23.72 20.31 9.88
CA GLU A 87 22.81 20.22 8.74
C GLU A 87 21.84 21.39 8.71
N LEU A 88 21.16 21.66 9.84
CA LEU A 88 20.22 22.77 9.97
C LEU A 88 20.87 24.14 9.68
N ARG A 89 22.12 24.36 10.11
CA ARG A 89 22.85 25.59 9.80
C ARG A 89 23.10 25.74 8.30
N SER A 90 23.46 24.66 7.62
CA SER A 90 23.70 24.67 6.18
C SER A 90 22.43 24.99 5.39
N GLU A 91 21.31 24.36 5.75
CA GLU A 91 20.00 24.60 5.16
C GLU A 91 19.53 26.04 5.39
N LEU A 92 19.69 26.58 6.60
CA LEU A 92 19.34 27.96 6.90
C LEU A 92 20.21 28.95 6.11
N GLN A 93 21.49 28.65 5.92
CA GLN A 93 22.37 29.50 5.10
C GLN A 93 21.95 29.48 3.63
N GLN A 94 21.56 28.32 3.11
CA GLN A 94 21.02 28.20 1.76
C GLN A 94 19.71 28.97 1.61
N LEU A 95 18.77 28.80 2.55
CA LEU A 95 17.49 29.49 2.55
C LEU A 95 17.65 31.01 2.57
N ARG A 96 18.65 31.53 3.30
CA ARG A 96 18.98 32.97 3.30
C ARG A 96 19.50 33.47 1.96
N LYS A 97 20.21 32.62 1.19
CA LYS A 97 20.64 32.97 -0.17
C LYS A 97 19.46 33.00 -1.14
N GLU A 98 18.55 32.04 -1.02
CA GLU A 98 17.36 31.92 -1.87
C GLU A 98 16.30 32.99 -1.55
N CYS A 99 16.16 33.35 -0.27
CA CYS A 99 15.18 34.31 0.23
C CYS A 99 15.89 35.50 0.89
N THR A 100 16.47 36.37 0.06
CA THR A 100 17.19 37.57 0.55
C THR A 100 16.26 38.57 1.24
N THR A 101 14.97 38.58 0.89
CA THR A 101 13.97 39.49 1.48
C THR A 101 12.81 38.73 2.11
N PRO A 102 12.15 39.29 3.15
CA PRO A 102 10.95 38.69 3.73
C PRO A 102 9.81 38.49 2.72
N VAL A 103 9.69 39.41 1.75
CA VAL A 103 8.67 39.33 0.70
C VAL A 103 8.95 38.15 -0.25
N ALA A 104 10.23 37.92 -0.59
CA ALA A 104 10.63 36.75 -1.39
C ALA A 104 10.32 35.44 -0.64
N ALA A 105 10.61 35.39 0.67
CA ALA A 105 10.29 34.22 1.50
C ALA A 105 8.78 33.92 1.50
N LEU A 106 7.93 34.95 1.69
CA LEU A 106 6.48 34.80 1.65
C LEU A 106 5.97 34.35 0.28
N LYS A 107 6.54 34.86 -0.80
CA LYS A 107 6.17 34.45 -2.17
C LYS A 107 6.53 32.98 -2.41
N MET A 108 7.74 32.57 -2.03
CA MET A 108 8.18 31.19 -2.16
C MET A 108 7.29 30.23 -1.37
N GLN A 109 6.97 30.58 -0.11
CA GLN A 109 6.06 29.78 0.72
C GLN A 109 4.68 29.62 0.06
N LYS A 110 4.14 30.68 -0.53
CA LYS A 110 2.85 30.62 -1.26
C LYS A 110 2.91 29.71 -2.48
N GLU A 111 3.98 29.77 -3.27
CA GLU A 111 4.14 28.90 -4.44
C GLU A 111 4.32 27.44 -4.04
N VAL A 112 5.10 27.16 -2.99
CA VAL A 112 5.24 25.80 -2.44
C VAL A 112 3.89 25.27 -1.93
N ALA A 113 3.12 26.08 -1.21
CA ALA A 113 1.79 25.70 -0.75
C ALA A 113 0.83 25.43 -1.92
N LYS A 114 0.89 26.23 -2.97
CA LYS A 114 0.08 26.06 -4.19
C LYS A 114 0.45 24.77 -4.94
N GLU A 115 1.74 24.50 -5.07
CA GLU A 115 2.26 23.25 -5.67
C GLU A 115 1.81 22.02 -4.86
N ALA A 116 1.95 22.07 -3.53
CA ALA A 116 1.51 20.99 -2.66
C ALA A 116 0.00 20.72 -2.80
N LYS A 117 -0.81 21.78 -2.81
CA LYS A 117 -2.25 21.67 -3.04
C LYS A 117 -2.57 21.03 -4.40
N ARG A 118 -1.90 21.46 -5.47
CA ARG A 118 -2.09 20.87 -6.80
C ARG A 118 -1.78 19.37 -6.80
N ARG A 119 -0.70 18.95 -6.14
CA ARG A 119 -0.34 17.52 -6.05
C ARG A 119 -1.37 16.70 -5.30
N ILE A 120 -1.96 17.25 -4.24
CA ILE A 120 -3.03 16.58 -3.49
C ILE A 120 -4.25 16.39 -4.39
N GLU A 121 -4.71 17.45 -5.06
CA GLU A 121 -5.86 17.39 -5.97
C GLU A 121 -5.64 16.39 -7.13
N GLU A 122 -4.44 16.37 -7.71
CA GLU A 122 -4.07 15.40 -8.75
C GLU A 122 -4.06 13.94 -8.23
N ALA A 123 -3.61 13.73 -6.99
CA ALA A 123 -3.60 12.41 -6.37
C ALA A 123 -5.02 11.92 -6.07
N GLU A 124 -5.88 12.80 -5.54
CA GLU A 124 -7.30 12.52 -5.28
C GLU A 124 -8.04 12.18 -6.57
N ALA A 125 -7.87 12.96 -7.63
CA ALA A 125 -8.50 12.69 -8.92
C ALA A 125 -8.06 11.33 -9.52
N LYS A 126 -6.80 10.94 -9.33
CA LYS A 126 -6.31 9.61 -9.76
C LYS A 126 -6.94 8.50 -8.94
N MET A 127 -7.03 8.67 -7.62
CA MET A 127 -7.69 7.70 -6.73
C MET A 127 -9.15 7.49 -7.12
N ASP A 128 -9.90 8.57 -7.34
CA ASP A 128 -11.31 8.51 -7.76
C ASP A 128 -11.48 7.79 -9.09
N SER A 129 -10.60 8.06 -10.06
CA SER A 129 -10.61 7.40 -11.36
C SER A 129 -10.37 5.89 -11.23
N ILE A 130 -9.36 5.49 -10.45
CA ILE A 130 -9.05 4.08 -10.17
C ILE A 130 -10.23 3.40 -9.48
N GLN A 131 -10.80 4.02 -8.44
CA GLN A 131 -11.94 3.47 -7.71
C GLN A 131 -13.15 3.26 -8.62
N LYS A 132 -13.42 4.21 -9.53
CA LYS A 132 -14.49 4.10 -10.53
C LYS A 132 -14.24 2.97 -11.51
N GLN A 133 -13.00 2.77 -11.97
CA GLN A 133 -12.64 1.65 -12.84
C GLN A 133 -12.78 0.30 -12.11
N MET A 134 -12.32 0.21 -10.86
CA MET A 134 -12.47 -0.98 -10.03
C MET A 134 -13.94 -1.35 -9.85
N LYS A 135 -14.80 -0.37 -9.52
CA LYS A 135 -16.24 -0.58 -9.38
C LYS A 135 -16.87 -1.11 -10.67
N ARG A 136 -16.57 -0.49 -11.81
CA ARG A 136 -17.06 -0.96 -13.12
C ARG A 136 -16.63 -2.39 -13.43
N LYS A 137 -15.36 -2.72 -13.16
CA LYS A 137 -14.84 -4.08 -13.37
C LYS A 137 -15.44 -5.11 -12.42
N MET A 138 -15.77 -4.72 -11.19
CA MET A 138 -16.49 -5.57 -10.26
C MET A 138 -17.90 -5.88 -10.77
N GLU A 139 -18.64 -4.86 -11.18
CA GLU A 139 -20.00 -4.98 -11.74
C GLU A 139 -20.01 -5.86 -13.00
N GLU A 140 -19.06 -5.65 -13.92
CA GLU A 140 -18.89 -6.46 -15.14
C GLU A 140 -18.70 -7.95 -14.81
N ARG A 141 -17.76 -8.28 -13.90
CA ARG A 141 -17.50 -9.66 -13.48
C ARG A 141 -18.69 -10.29 -12.77
N ASP A 142 -19.46 -9.52 -12.02
CA ASP A 142 -20.65 -10.02 -11.32
C ASP A 142 -21.79 -10.35 -12.29
N MET A 143 -21.95 -9.54 -13.34
CA MET A 143 -22.88 -9.87 -14.42
C MET A 143 -22.46 -11.13 -15.17
N GLU A 144 -21.18 -11.25 -15.54
CA GLU A 144 -20.65 -12.46 -16.19
C GLU A 144 -20.93 -13.70 -15.34
N ARG A 145 -20.62 -13.66 -14.04
CA ARG A 145 -20.89 -14.77 -13.10
C ARG A 145 -22.37 -15.14 -13.05
N LYS A 146 -23.27 -14.15 -13.02
CA LYS A 146 -24.72 -14.40 -13.06
C LYS A 146 -25.16 -15.08 -14.35
N VAL A 147 -24.63 -14.64 -15.50
CA VAL A 147 -24.92 -15.25 -16.82
C VAL A 147 -24.41 -16.68 -16.87
N PHE A 148 -23.15 -16.93 -16.48
CA PHE A 148 -22.59 -18.29 -16.45
C PHE A 148 -23.37 -19.21 -15.52
N SER A 149 -23.80 -18.73 -14.36
CA SER A 149 -24.62 -19.51 -13.42
C SER A 149 -25.97 -19.90 -14.03
N LYS A 150 -26.64 -18.99 -14.75
CA LYS A 150 -27.90 -19.29 -15.45
C LYS A 150 -27.71 -20.34 -16.54
N ILE A 151 -26.71 -20.17 -17.40
CA ILE A 151 -26.41 -21.12 -18.49
C ILE A 151 -26.09 -22.51 -17.92
N LYS A 152 -25.32 -22.59 -16.83
CA LYS A 152 -24.98 -23.85 -16.18
C LYS A 152 -26.25 -24.55 -15.65
N LYS A 153 -27.13 -23.84 -14.95
CA LYS A 153 -28.39 -24.38 -14.43
C LYS A 153 -29.33 -24.85 -15.54
N GLU A 154 -29.44 -24.11 -16.63
CA GLU A 154 -30.25 -24.52 -17.79
C GLU A 154 -29.71 -25.77 -18.49
N LYS A 155 -28.38 -25.95 -18.53
CA LYS A 155 -27.76 -27.17 -19.06
C LYS A 155 -27.98 -28.37 -18.14
N GLU A 156 -27.86 -28.18 -16.83
CA GLU A 156 -28.05 -29.23 -15.83
C GLU A 156 -29.52 -29.65 -15.68
N GLY A 157 -30.48 -28.73 -15.88
CA GLY A 157 -31.91 -29.05 -15.86
C GLY A 157 -32.50 -29.55 -17.18
N LYS A 158 -31.70 -29.60 -18.26
CA LYS A 158 -32.07 -30.18 -19.56
C LYS A 158 -31.52 -31.60 -19.77
N MET A 159 -30.72 -32.12 -18.84
CA MET A 159 -30.39 -33.55 -18.72
C MET A 159 -31.37 -34.21 -17.75
#